data_AF-Q9W0B7-F1
#
_entry.id   AF-Q9W0B7-F1
#
_cell.length_a   1.000
_cell.length_b   1.000
_cell.length_c   1.000
_cell.angle_alpha   90.00
_cell.angle_beta   90.00
_cell.angle_gamma   90.00
#
_symmetry.space_group_name_H-M   'P 1'
#
loop_
_entity.id
_entity.type
_entity.pdbx_description
1 polymer ?
#
loop_
_entity_poly.entity_id
_entity_poly.type
_entity_poly.pdbx_seq_one_letter_code
_entity_poly.pdbx_strand_id
1 'polypeptide(L)'
;MTLAHRALFTWFIVLVFLILLCLRLDPRTTWNWFVTFTPLWFFDVIIIIYVIIKFIRKWRNLTCLTDLLFLYKWNIAGVLLTIASQVMICLTLEYPQQIPIYVTVAPVILLLSTAIFYVGSRLGKREGWIQ
;
A
#
# COMPACT_ATOMS: atom_id res chain seq x y z
N MET A 1 7.43 24.56 -3.45
CA MET A 1 8.18 23.62 -4.33
C MET A 1 8.29 22.17 -3.81
N THR A 2 7.81 21.84 -2.60
CA THR A 2 7.91 20.46 -2.06
C THR A 2 6.81 19.51 -2.55
N LEU A 3 5.62 20.02 -2.87
CA LEU A 3 4.48 19.20 -3.32
C LEU A 3 4.75 18.59 -4.72
N ALA A 4 5.28 19.40 -5.64
CA ALA A 4 5.66 18.95 -6.98
C ALA A 4 6.73 17.85 -6.93
N HIS A 5 7.76 18.00 -6.08
CA HIS A 5 8.78 16.97 -5.92
C HIS A 5 8.19 15.63 -5.44
N ARG A 6 7.24 15.66 -4.49
CA ARG A 6 6.58 14.43 -4.01
C ARG A 6 5.78 13.75 -5.13
N ALA A 7 5.02 14.54 -5.88
CA ALA A 7 4.24 14.02 -7.00
C ALA A 7 5.17 13.42 -8.07
N LEU A 8 6.20 14.16 -8.50
CA LEU A 8 7.16 13.68 -9.49
C LEU A 8 7.84 12.39 -9.05
N PHE A 9 8.20 12.28 -7.77
CA PHE A 9 8.80 11.06 -7.22
C PHE A 9 7.84 9.86 -7.27
N THR A 10 6.58 10.03 -6.87
CA THR A 10 5.59 8.94 -6.97
C THR A 10 5.32 8.55 -8.42
N TRP A 11 5.21 9.54 -9.32
CA TRP A 11 5.03 9.30 -10.74
C TRP A 11 6.22 8.56 -11.34
N PHE A 12 7.44 8.93 -10.97
CA PHE A 12 8.66 8.25 -11.42
C PHE A 12 8.69 6.77 -10.99
N ILE A 13 8.37 6.46 -9.73
CA ILE A 13 8.32 5.08 -9.26
C ILE A 13 7.26 4.27 -10.02
N VAL A 14 6.07 4.84 -10.24
CA VAL A 14 5.00 4.19 -11.00
C VAL A 14 5.43 3.94 -12.45
N LEU A 15 6.14 4.88 -13.07
CA LEU A 15 6.69 4.70 -14.42
C LEU A 15 7.73 3.56 -14.45
N VAL A 16 8.66 3.52 -13.50
CA VAL A 16 9.65 2.43 -13.41
C VAL A 16 8.96 1.08 -13.22
N PHE A 17 7.95 1.01 -12.36
CA PHE A 17 7.13 -0.20 -12.20
C PHE A 17 6.46 -0.61 -13.52
N LEU A 18 5.85 0.33 -14.24
CA LEU A 18 5.18 0.04 -15.51
C LEU A 18 6.18 -0.46 -16.57
N ILE A 19 7.37 0.12 -16.64
CA ILE A 19 8.43 -0.32 -17.56
C ILE A 19 8.87 -1.76 -17.22
N LEU A 20 9.12 -2.06 -15.94
CA LEU A 20 9.47 -3.43 -15.54
C LEU A 20 8.34 -4.41 -15.82
N LEU A 21 7.09 -4.01 -15.58
CA LEU A 21 5.92 -4.83 -15.86
C LEU A 21 5.80 -5.14 -17.36
N CYS A 22 5.99 -4.14 -18.22
CA CYS A 22 6.05 -4.33 -19.67
C CYS A 22 7.21 -5.23 -20.08
N LEU A 23 8.40 -5.07 -19.48
CA LEU A 23 9.57 -5.89 -19.76
C LEU A 23 9.35 -7.36 -19.36
N ARG A 24 8.65 -7.61 -18.26
CA ARG A 24 8.29 -8.95 -17.80
C ARG A 24 7.20 -9.60 -18.66
N LEU A 25 6.34 -8.80 -19.27
CA LEU A 25 5.34 -9.31 -20.22
C LEU A 25 6.00 -9.81 -21.52
N ASP A 26 7.23 -9.37 -21.82
CA ASP A 26 8.03 -9.91 -22.91
C ASP A 26 8.47 -11.35 -22.57
N PRO A 27 8.16 -12.34 -23.43
CA PRO A 27 8.51 -13.75 -23.18
C PRO A 27 10.02 -14.01 -23.05
N ARG A 28 10.89 -13.09 -23.47
CA ARG A 28 12.35 -13.23 -23.30
C ARG A 28 12.80 -13.06 -21.84
N THR A 29 12.03 -12.35 -21.03
CA THR A 29 12.42 -12.01 -19.65
C THR A 29 11.85 -13.03 -18.68
N THR A 30 12.64 -14.02 -18.28
CA THR A 30 12.24 -15.10 -17.35
C THR A 30 12.36 -14.75 -15.86
N TRP A 31 12.56 -13.47 -15.52
CA TRP A 31 12.80 -13.02 -14.14
C TRP A 31 11.61 -13.25 -13.20
N ASN A 32 11.86 -13.57 -11.93
CA ASN A 32 10.81 -13.77 -10.93
C ASN A 32 9.86 -12.55 -10.86
N TRP A 33 8.57 -12.80 -10.66
CA TRP A 33 7.58 -11.72 -10.58
C TRP A 33 7.87 -10.76 -9.42
N PHE A 34 8.46 -11.25 -8.32
CA PHE A 34 8.92 -10.41 -7.21
C PHE A 34 9.91 -9.32 -7.64
N VAL A 35 10.80 -9.59 -8.59
CA VAL A 35 11.76 -8.59 -9.09
C VAL A 35 11.02 -7.49 -9.86
N THR A 36 10.01 -7.86 -10.64
CA THR A 36 9.18 -6.91 -11.40
C THR A 36 8.45 -5.93 -10.49
N PHE A 37 8.00 -6.40 -9.31
CA PHE A 37 7.33 -5.55 -8.32
C PHE A 37 8.29 -4.73 -7.45
N THR A 38 9.62 -4.92 -7.55
CA THR A 38 10.61 -4.28 -6.65
C THR A 38 10.47 -2.76 -6.48
N PRO A 39 10.15 -1.95 -7.51
CA PRO A 39 9.92 -0.51 -7.32
C PRO A 39 8.73 -0.19 -6.41
N LEU A 40 7.67 -1.01 -6.44
CA LEU A 40 6.53 -0.87 -5.53
C LEU A 40 6.95 -1.24 -4.10
N TRP A 41 7.66 -2.35 -3.91
CA TRP A 41 8.20 -2.72 -2.60
C TRP A 41 9.06 -1.61 -1.99
N PHE A 42 9.88 -0.94 -2.80
CA PHE A 42 10.68 0.19 -2.34
C PHE A 42 9.81 1.36 -1.88
N PHE A 43 8.71 1.64 -2.58
CA PHE A 43 7.75 2.66 -2.17
C PHE A 43 7.04 2.31 -0.87
N ASP A 44 6.60 1.06 -0.70
CA ASP A 44 5.99 0.58 0.54
C ASP A 44 6.97 0.68 1.71
N VAL A 45 8.24 0.36 1.52
CA VAL A 45 9.29 0.54 2.55
C VAL A 45 9.39 2.01 2.98
N ILE A 46 9.39 2.96 2.04
CA ILE A 46 9.41 4.40 2.37
C ILE A 46 8.17 4.80 3.19
N ILE A 47 6.98 4.31 2.82
CA ILE A 47 5.74 4.57 3.56
C ILE A 47 5.84 3.99 4.98
N ILE A 48 6.30 2.75 5.12
CA ILE A 48 6.49 2.09 6.41
C ILE A 48 7.45 2.90 7.29
N ILE A 49 8.59 3.34 6.74
CA ILE A 49 9.55 4.19 7.47
C ILE A 49 8.88 5.49 7.93
N TYR A 50 8.11 6.14 7.06
CA TYR A 50 7.38 7.36 7.43
C TYR A 50 6.37 7.12 8.56
N VAL A 51 5.61 6.02 8.47
CA VAL A 51 4.68 5.57 9.53
C VAL A 51 5.43 5.32 10.84
N ILE A 52 6.55 4.61 10.80
CA ILE A 52 7.37 4.29 11.98
C ILE A 52 7.92 5.57 12.61
N ILE A 53 8.47 6.50 11.83
CA ILE A 53 8.97 7.78 12.35
C ILE A 53 7.84 8.57 13.03
N LYS A 54 6.65 8.61 12.41
CA LYS A 54 5.48 9.28 12.98
C LYS A 54 5.02 8.61 14.27
N PHE A 55 5.06 7.27 14.31
CA PHE A 55 4.76 6.49 15.49
C PHE A 55 5.76 6.78 16.63
N ILE A 56 7.06 6.72 16.37
CA ILE A 56 8.12 7.01 17.35
C ILE A 56 8.01 8.44 17.90
N ARG A 57 7.83 9.44 17.03
CA ARG A 57 7.68 10.85 17.45
C ARG A 57 6.48 11.05 18.35
N LYS A 58 5.37 10.38 18.04
CA LYS A 58 4.13 10.50 18.82
C LYS A 58 4.19 9.66 20.10
N TRP A 59 4.87 8.52 20.07
CA TRP A 59 5.10 7.66 21.23
C TRP A 59 5.88 8.38 22.32
N ARG A 60 6.92 9.15 21.95
CA ARG A 60 7.65 9.99 22.91
C ARG A 60 6.75 11.01 23.64
N ASN A 61 5.60 11.37 23.07
CA ASN A 61 4.69 12.39 23.60
C ASN A 61 3.46 11.81 24.33
N LEU A 62 3.21 10.49 24.28
CA LEU A 62 2.04 9.89 24.92
C LEU A 62 2.46 8.77 25.87
N THR A 63 1.90 8.79 27.08
CA THR A 63 2.09 7.77 28.12
C THR A 63 1.43 6.43 27.79
N CYS A 64 0.45 6.40 26.88
CA CYS A 64 -0.29 5.19 26.53
C CYS A 64 -0.13 4.84 25.03
N LEU A 65 0.52 3.70 24.75
CA LEU A 65 0.71 3.16 23.40
C LEU A 65 -0.61 2.79 22.71
N THR A 66 -1.59 2.36 23.49
CA THR A 66 -2.87 1.81 23.01
C THR A 66 -3.69 2.85 22.26
N ASP A 67 -3.72 4.11 22.73
CA ASP A 67 -4.43 5.20 22.06
C ASP A 67 -3.81 5.52 20.70
N LEU A 68 -2.47 5.47 20.60
CA LEU A 68 -1.77 5.69 19.33
C LEU A 68 -2.06 4.62 18.32
N LEU A 69 -2.02 3.36 18.76
CA LEU A 69 -2.39 2.24 17.90
C LEU A 69 -3.84 2.38 17.43
N PHE A 70 -4.76 2.85 18.29
CA PHE A 70 -6.15 3.06 17.91
C PHE A 70 -6.33 4.19 16.89
N LEU A 71 -5.67 5.33 17.10
CA LEU A 71 -5.67 6.49 16.20
C LEU A 71 -5.01 6.16 14.85
N TYR A 72 -3.94 5.37 14.87
CA TYR A 72 -3.15 5.03 13.68
C TYR A 72 -3.56 3.69 13.04
N LYS A 73 -4.53 2.99 13.64
CA LYS A 73 -5.02 1.66 13.22
C LYS A 73 -5.34 1.62 11.73
N TRP A 74 -6.04 2.63 11.23
CA TRP A 74 -6.44 2.72 9.83
C TRP A 74 -5.25 2.83 8.88
N ASN A 75 -4.22 3.58 9.25
CA ASN A 75 -3.02 3.70 8.41
C ASN A 75 -2.20 2.41 8.41
N ILE A 76 -2.00 1.78 9.58
CA ILE A 76 -1.28 0.50 9.68
C ILE A 76 -2.04 -0.60 8.95
N ALA A 77 -3.35 -0.70 9.15
CA ALA A 77 -4.19 -1.68 8.48
C ALA A 77 -4.14 -1.49 6.96
N GLY A 78 -4.21 -0.24 6.47
CA GLY A 78 -4.09 0.07 5.05
C GLY A 78 -2.74 -0.38 4.46
N VAL A 79 -1.63 -0.06 5.12
CA VAL A 79 -0.28 -0.46 4.67
C VAL A 79 -0.07 -1.97 4.73
N LEU A 80 -0.57 -2.65 5.79
CA LEU A 80 -0.48 -4.10 5.86
C LEU A 80 -1.27 -4.77 4.74
N LEU A 81 -2.45 -4.22 4.43
CA LEU A 81 -3.32 -4.73 3.39
C LEU A 81 -2.76 -4.47 1.98
N THR A 82 -2.09 -3.33 1.76
CA THR A 82 -1.39 -3.07 0.48
C THR A 82 -0.28 -4.08 0.26
N ILE A 83 0.57 -4.32 1.26
CA ILE A 83 1.65 -5.32 1.17
C ILE A 83 1.07 -6.72 0.92
N ALA A 84 0.04 -7.11 1.67
CA ALA A 84 -0.63 -8.39 1.47
C ALA A 84 -1.19 -8.51 0.04
N SER A 85 -1.83 -7.47 -0.50
CA SER A 85 -2.33 -7.48 -1.87
C SER A 85 -1.23 -7.66 -2.90
N GLN A 86 -0.10 -6.97 -2.75
CA GLN A 86 1.03 -7.07 -3.66
C GLN A 86 1.66 -8.47 -3.63
N VAL A 87 1.86 -9.02 -2.43
CA VAL A 87 2.36 -10.39 -2.25
C VAL A 87 1.43 -11.40 -2.90
N MET A 88 0.13 -11.27 -2.68
CA MET A 88 -0.88 -12.17 -3.29
C MET A 88 -0.90 -12.06 -4.81
N ILE A 89 -0.78 -10.85 -5.37
CA ILE A 89 -0.65 -10.62 -6.81
C ILE A 89 0.63 -11.27 -7.34
N CYS A 90 1.78 -11.06 -6.68
CA CYS A 90 3.05 -11.67 -7.07
C CYS A 90 2.97 -13.20 -7.08
N LEU A 91 2.40 -13.79 -6.03
CA LEU A 91 2.23 -15.25 -5.94
C LEU A 91 1.32 -15.79 -7.02
N THR A 92 0.20 -15.13 -7.30
CA THR A 92 -0.73 -15.54 -8.36
C THR A 92 -0.07 -15.49 -9.74
N LEU A 93 0.74 -14.47 -10.00
CA LEU A 93 1.44 -14.32 -11.27
C LEU A 93 2.56 -15.36 -11.45
N GLU A 94 3.25 -15.74 -10.37
CA GLU A 94 4.29 -16.78 -10.39
C GLU A 94 3.72 -18.18 -10.57
N TYR A 95 2.57 -18.48 -9.94
CA TYR A 95 1.94 -19.80 -9.95
C TYR A 95 0.49 -19.75 -10.48
N PRO A 96 0.27 -19.40 -11.76
CA PRO A 96 -1.07 -19.16 -12.30
C PRO A 96 -1.98 -20.40 -12.29
N GLN A 97 -1.41 -21.61 -12.32
CA GLN A 97 -2.19 -22.85 -12.35
C GLN A 97 -2.71 -23.30 -10.97
N GLN A 98 -2.11 -22.83 -9.88
CA GLN A 98 -2.46 -23.29 -8.53
C GLN A 98 -3.37 -22.33 -7.78
N ILE A 99 -3.35 -21.04 -8.14
CA ILE A 99 -4.01 -19.99 -7.38
C ILE A 99 -5.22 -19.46 -8.16
N PRO A 100 -6.46 -19.66 -7.66
CA PRO A 100 -7.64 -19.13 -8.31
C PRO A 100 -7.65 -17.60 -8.26
N ILE A 101 -7.96 -16.96 -9.38
CA ILE A 101 -8.00 -15.49 -9.55
C ILE A 101 -8.85 -14.80 -8.47
N TYR A 102 -9.90 -15.46 -7.98
CA TYR A 102 -10.75 -14.94 -6.91
C TYR A 102 -9.97 -14.60 -5.63
N VAL A 103 -8.95 -15.40 -5.28
CA VAL A 103 -8.11 -15.20 -4.10
C VAL A 103 -7.18 -13.99 -4.27
N THR A 104 -6.77 -13.69 -5.51
CA THR A 104 -5.95 -12.52 -5.85
C THR A 104 -6.73 -11.21 -5.79
N VAL A 105 -8.00 -11.26 -6.20
CA VAL A 105 -8.89 -10.09 -6.20
C VAL A 105 -9.41 -9.78 -4.80
N ALA A 106 -9.49 -10.79 -3.92
CA ALA A 106 -9.95 -10.63 -2.53
C ALA A 106 -9.24 -9.51 -1.74
N PRO A 107 -7.90 -9.45 -1.63
CA PRO A 107 -7.23 -8.37 -0.91
C PRO A 107 -7.44 -7.01 -1.58
N VAL A 108 -7.57 -6.95 -2.91
CA VAL A 108 -7.84 -5.71 -3.64
C VAL A 108 -9.23 -5.16 -3.31
N ILE A 109 -10.25 -6.03 -3.25
CA ILE A 109 -11.60 -5.66 -2.83
C ILE A 109 -11.61 -5.16 -1.38
N LEU A 110 -10.89 -5.84 -0.47
CA LEU A 110 -10.74 -5.40 0.91
C LEU A 110 -10.05 -4.04 1.00
N LEU A 111 -9.07 -3.78 0.14
CA LEU A 111 -8.33 -2.52 0.12
C LEU A 111 -9.22 -1.37 -0.38
N LEU A 112 -10.02 -1.62 -1.42
CA LEU A 112 -11.01 -0.66 -1.89
C LEU A 112 -12.10 -0.40 -0.84
N SER A 113 -12.63 -1.45 -0.19
CA SER A 113 -13.69 -1.29 0.82
C SER A 113 -13.20 -0.54 2.06
N THR A 114 -11.99 -0.84 2.54
CA THR A 114 -11.36 -0.11 3.65
C THR A 114 -11.06 1.35 3.28
N ALA A 115 -10.62 1.62 2.05
CA ALA A 115 -10.41 3.00 1.56
C ALA A 115 -11.73 3.79 1.48
N ILE A 116 -12.79 3.18 0.93
CA ILE A 116 -14.12 3.79 0.85
C ILE A 116 -14.64 4.10 2.25
N PHE A 117 -14.55 3.14 3.17
CA PHE A 117 -15.00 3.34 4.55
C PHE A 117 -14.19 4.43 5.27
N TYR A 118 -12.87 4.48 5.05
CA TYR A 118 -12.00 5.50 5.63
C TYR A 118 -12.33 6.90 5.10
N VAL A 119 -12.53 7.05 3.80
CA VAL A 119 -12.91 8.34 3.18
C VAL A 119 -14.32 8.74 3.64
N GLY A 120 -15.27 7.81 3.63
CA GLY A 120 -16.65 8.06 4.07
C GLY A 120 -16.74 8.53 5.53
N SER A 121 -16.04 7.86 6.44
CA SER A 121 -16.00 8.27 7.86
C SER A 121 -15.32 9.63 8.07
N ARG A 122 -14.26 9.93 7.30
CA ARG A 122 -13.59 11.24 7.32
C ARG A 122 -14.47 12.36 6.79
N LEU A 123 -15.21 12.12 5.70
CA LEU A 123 -16.14 13.08 5.12
C LEU A 123 -17.31 13.34 6.06
N GLY A 124 -17.94 12.29 6.60
CA GLY A 124 -19.05 12.42 7.55
C GLY A 124 -18.65 13.18 8.83
N LYS A 125 -17.43 12.98 9.32
CA LYS A 125 -16.90 13.76 10.46
C LYS A 125 -16.64 15.22 10.12
N ARG A 126 -16.25 15.53 8.87
CA ARG A 126 -15.97 16.92 8.43
C ARG A 126 -17.25 17.71 8.19
N GLU A 127 -18.30 17.05 7.73
CA GLU A 127 -19.63 17.65 7.51
C GLU A 127 -20.48 17.74 8.79
N GLY A 128 -19.99 17.23 9.93
CA GLY A 128 -20.69 17.34 11.21
C GLY A 128 -21.86 16.37 11.39
N TRP A 129 -22.01 15.37 10.54
CA TRP A 129 -23.06 14.35 10.66
C TRP A 129 -22.83 13.36 11.82
N ILE A 130 -21.60 13.28 12.35
CA ILE A 130 -21.25 12.37 13.44
C ILE A 130 -20.70 13.22 14.59
N GLN A 131 -21.62 13.56 15.49
CA GLN A 131 -21.40 14.20 16.79
C GLN A 131 -20.55 13.31 17.70
#